data_AF-A0AAD3H8P6-F1
#
_entry.id   AF-A0AAD3H8P6-F1
#
_cell.length_a   1.000
_cell.length_b   1.000
_cell.length_c   1.000
_cell.angle_alpha   90.00
_cell.angle_beta   90.00
_cell.angle_gamma   90.00
#
_symmetry.space_group_name_H-M   'P 1'
#
loop_
_entity.id
_entity.type
_entity.pdbx_description
1 polymer ?
#
loop_
_entity_poly.entity_id
_entity_poly.type
_entity_poly.pdbx_seq_one_letter_code
_entity_poly.pdbx_strand_id
1 'polypeptide(L)'
;MVSISKNKKGEGRRKRRVKFHRIVQILVSLATILISLALYGVYKSYKIVKLHHDIVNSREKRRQEQKERRVQEIEYWKRQAKRKKAELPRHCDGAVSPVSEIIIKGERHSGTKWIEGIISDNIFHAPRTHLPRNHKRKRRDDDEENNENDKESPQSVSNLLHHNDGDKVKIYRDSPNFGWKHGFLFPLGWGKPLGETELMIVVTRDVFTWLAKMYQVTYDEFMQEKSRELSFSDFIRTDYVAQCHPTPPKQLKRIMKARRGNMRSAMRIGNSHHENLHSRRIKKEPNHEYCKHLAGDKEDFDPWGVIAERAENIVQIRTQKYKQWLSNDPDERTYSGSKEQFVNNRVLLKMEALTPNESNDSEEARIALQQQFVADPIRNHCIEMYDDFVPTFSKGKFKATRSHQKKREKYDTSAETKRLMKMYSKSDILFVLSQIDLEFEHQLGYDYDYVNQILNRGVMGDLTAFLGDLTDFSS
;
A
#
# COMPACT_ATOMS: atom_id res chain seq x y z
N MET A 1 113.17 -30.05 43.51
CA MET A 1 111.90 -29.98 42.77
C MET A 1 110.77 -30.52 43.64
N VAL A 2 109.96 -29.65 44.28
CA VAL A 2 108.65 -30.04 44.83
C VAL A 2 107.71 -28.84 44.68
N SER A 3 106.63 -29.07 43.93
CA SER A 3 105.59 -28.15 43.51
C SER A 3 104.51 -27.93 44.58
N ILE A 4 104.26 -26.68 44.97
CA ILE A 4 103.11 -26.29 45.79
C ILE A 4 101.96 -25.89 44.85
N SER A 5 101.05 -26.83 44.60
CA SER A 5 99.73 -26.57 44.01
C SER A 5 98.72 -26.35 45.13
N LYS A 6 98.39 -25.09 45.44
CA LYS A 6 97.28 -24.75 46.34
C LYS A 6 96.34 -23.73 45.71
N ASN A 7 95.05 -24.00 45.90
CA ASN A 7 93.90 -23.10 45.79
C ASN A 7 93.37 -22.67 44.41
N LYS A 8 92.79 -23.61 43.65
CA LYS A 8 91.79 -23.34 42.57
C LYS A 8 90.34 -23.73 42.93
N LYS A 9 90.03 -24.14 44.17
CA LYS A 9 88.67 -24.62 44.55
C LYS A 9 87.67 -23.53 44.99
N GLY A 10 88.09 -22.29 45.23
CA GLY A 10 87.20 -21.19 45.67
C GLY A 10 86.51 -20.40 44.55
N GLU A 11 87.13 -20.30 43.38
CA GLU A 11 86.63 -19.45 42.28
C GLU A 11 85.38 -20.00 41.59
N GLY A 12 85.24 -21.34 41.54
CA GLY A 12 84.11 -22.02 40.91
C GLY A 12 82.78 -21.78 41.63
N ARG A 13 82.77 -21.69 42.97
CA ARG A 13 81.52 -21.44 43.74
C ARG A 13 81.04 -20.00 43.61
N ARG A 14 81.95 -19.03 43.53
CA ARG A 14 81.59 -17.60 43.34
C ARG A 14 81.02 -17.35 41.93
N LYS A 15 81.62 -17.92 40.88
CA LYS A 15 81.09 -17.84 39.50
C LYS A 15 79.72 -18.50 39.36
N ARG A 16 79.46 -19.63 40.05
CA ARG A 16 78.13 -20.28 40.05
C ARG A 16 77.07 -19.44 40.76
N ARG A 17 77.38 -18.80 41.90
CA ARG A 17 76.43 -17.91 42.59
C ARG A 17 76.05 -16.69 41.74
N VAL A 18 77.01 -16.07 41.05
CA VAL A 18 76.73 -14.94 40.15
C VAL A 18 75.87 -15.35 38.97
N LYS A 19 76.14 -16.51 38.36
CA LYS A 19 75.28 -17.06 37.28
C LYS A 19 73.87 -17.38 37.76
N PHE A 20 73.74 -18.01 38.93
CA PHE A 20 72.44 -18.31 39.53
C PHE A 20 71.64 -17.03 39.82
N HIS A 21 72.28 -16.00 40.39
CA HIS A 21 71.62 -14.73 40.66
C HIS A 21 71.13 -14.04 39.38
N ARG A 22 71.91 -14.06 38.29
CA ARG A 22 71.48 -13.54 36.98
C ARG A 22 70.29 -14.31 36.42
N ILE A 23 70.28 -15.64 36.53
CA ILE A 23 69.15 -16.46 36.09
C ILE A 23 67.89 -16.11 36.89
N VAL A 24 68.00 -15.99 38.21
CA VAL A 24 66.87 -15.60 39.07
C VAL A 24 66.36 -14.19 38.70
N GLN A 25 67.25 -13.22 38.47
CA GLN A 25 66.85 -11.87 38.04
C GLN A 25 66.13 -11.87 36.69
N ILE A 26 66.58 -12.68 35.73
CA ILE A 26 65.91 -12.84 34.43
C ILE A 26 64.51 -13.44 34.62
N LEU A 27 64.39 -14.50 35.43
CA LEU A 27 63.09 -15.14 35.69
C LEU A 27 62.11 -14.19 36.39
N VAL A 28 62.57 -13.40 37.36
CA VAL A 28 61.73 -12.37 38.02
C VAL A 28 61.30 -11.29 37.03
N SER A 29 62.20 -10.85 36.15
CA SER A 29 61.88 -9.86 35.11
C SER A 29 60.84 -10.38 34.12
N LEU A 30 60.99 -11.63 33.66
CA LEU A 30 60.01 -12.29 32.79
C LEU A 30 58.66 -12.46 33.47
N ALA A 31 58.64 -12.88 34.74
CA ALA A 31 57.41 -12.99 35.51
C ALA A 31 56.69 -11.63 35.65
N THR A 32 57.45 -10.55 35.88
CA THR A 32 56.89 -9.19 36.00
C THR A 32 56.30 -8.70 34.67
N ILE A 33 56.95 -8.99 33.54
CA ILE A 33 56.44 -8.68 32.19
C ILE A 33 55.15 -9.46 31.92
N LEU A 34 55.13 -10.77 32.22
CA LEU A 34 53.95 -11.61 32.03
C LEU A 34 52.75 -11.14 32.87
N ILE A 35 52.99 -10.78 34.14
CA ILE A 35 51.95 -10.21 35.01
C ILE A 35 51.45 -8.89 34.44
N SER A 36 52.33 -8.01 33.98
CA SER A 36 51.95 -6.72 33.39
C SER A 36 51.11 -6.88 32.13
N LEU A 37 51.47 -7.82 31.25
CA LEU A 37 50.69 -8.15 30.06
C LEU A 37 49.31 -8.75 30.41
N ALA A 38 49.25 -9.62 31.42
CA ALA A 38 47.99 -10.19 31.89
C ALA A 38 47.06 -9.10 32.46
N LEU A 39 47.58 -8.21 33.30
CA LEU A 39 46.83 -7.07 33.84
C LEU A 39 46.36 -6.10 32.74
N TYR A 40 47.20 -5.83 31.74
CA TYR A 40 46.81 -5.02 30.59
C TYR A 40 45.70 -5.68 29.76
N GLY A 41 45.75 -7.00 29.57
CA GLY A 41 44.69 -7.78 28.94
C GLY A 41 43.36 -7.65 29.67
N VAL A 42 43.36 -7.82 31.00
CA VAL A 42 42.18 -7.65 31.86
C VAL A 42 41.63 -6.22 31.76
N TYR A 43 42.49 -5.21 31.84
CA TYR A 43 42.09 -3.80 31.73
C TYR A 43 41.44 -3.49 30.37
N LYS A 44 42.02 -3.98 29.27
CA LYS A 44 41.48 -3.79 27.91
C LYS A 44 40.10 -4.45 27.77
N SER A 45 39.95 -5.68 28.27
CA SER A 45 38.66 -6.38 28.27
C SER A 45 37.60 -5.64 29.09
N TYR A 46 37.96 -5.15 30.29
CA TYR A 46 37.08 -4.34 31.11
C TYR A 46 36.61 -3.06 30.38
N LYS A 47 37.53 -2.37 29.70
CA LYS A 47 37.21 -1.14 28.94
C LYS A 47 36.25 -1.42 27.77
N ILE A 48 36.41 -2.54 27.07
CA ILE A 48 35.49 -2.96 25.99
C ILE A 48 34.10 -3.28 26.55
N VAL A 49 34.02 -4.06 27.64
CA VAL A 49 32.74 -4.41 28.28
C VAL A 49 32.01 -3.15 28.77
N LYS A 50 32.74 -2.23 29.41
CA LYS A 50 32.17 -0.95 29.87
C LYS A 50 31.62 -0.11 28.71
N LEU A 51 32.39 0.03 27.61
CA LEU A 51 31.94 0.76 26.43
C LEU A 51 30.69 0.13 25.81
N HIS A 52 30.65 -1.21 25.71
CA HIS A 52 29.48 -1.91 25.18
C HIS A 52 28.26 -1.70 26.08
N HIS A 53 28.41 -1.77 27.40
CA HIS A 53 27.33 -1.51 28.35
C HIS A 53 26.79 -0.07 28.24
N ASP A 54 27.68 0.92 28.10
CA ASP A 54 27.30 2.33 27.93
C ASP A 54 26.56 2.57 26.60
N ILE A 55 26.98 1.90 25.51
CA ILE A 55 26.28 1.93 24.21
C ILE A 55 24.88 1.32 24.33
N VAL A 56 24.75 0.15 24.97
CA VAL A 56 23.46 -0.53 25.16
C VAL A 56 22.50 0.34 25.98
N ASN A 57 22.96 0.88 27.11
CA ASN A 57 22.14 1.76 27.95
C ASN A 57 21.74 3.05 27.22
N SER A 58 22.65 3.64 26.43
CA SER A 58 22.31 4.81 25.61
C SER A 58 21.27 4.48 24.53
N ARG A 59 21.31 3.29 23.93
CA ARG A 59 20.32 2.84 22.94
C ARG A 59 18.96 2.62 23.60
N GLU A 60 18.93 1.98 24.77
CA GLU A 60 17.70 1.73 25.51
C GLU A 60 17.03 3.03 25.96
N LYS A 61 17.81 4.00 26.46
CA LYS A 61 17.31 5.33 26.79
C LYS A 61 16.69 6.04 25.58
N ARG A 62 17.34 6.04 24.42
CA ARG A 62 16.79 6.62 23.19
C ARG A 62 15.51 5.91 22.73
N ARG A 63 15.45 4.57 22.84
CA ARG A 63 14.23 3.79 22.54
C ARG A 63 13.08 4.20 23.46
N GLN A 64 13.34 4.41 24.75
CA GLN A 64 12.33 4.83 25.72
C GLN A 64 11.85 6.27 25.46
N GLU A 65 12.76 7.21 25.25
CA GLU A 65 12.42 8.61 24.88
C GLU A 65 11.61 8.67 23.59
N GLN A 66 11.93 7.82 22.60
CA GLN A 66 11.18 7.74 21.35
C GLN A 66 9.76 7.17 21.57
N LYS A 67 9.60 6.17 22.45
CA LYS A 67 8.28 5.65 22.82
C LYS A 67 7.45 6.72 23.51
N GLU A 68 8.02 7.46 24.46
CA GLU A 68 7.32 8.54 25.17
C GLU A 68 6.89 9.68 24.24
N ARG A 69 7.78 10.12 23.34
CA ARG A 69 7.44 11.13 22.31
C ARG A 69 6.29 10.66 21.42
N ARG A 70 6.28 9.38 21.01
CA ARG A 70 5.19 8.81 20.20
C ARG A 70 3.87 8.74 20.96
N VAL A 71 3.88 8.36 22.24
CA VAL A 71 2.67 8.37 23.07
C VAL A 71 2.13 9.80 23.21
N GLN A 72 3.01 10.77 23.45
CA GLN A 72 2.62 12.18 23.51
C GLN A 72 2.05 12.68 22.17
N GLU A 73 2.64 12.29 21.05
CA GLU A 73 2.17 12.63 19.71
C GLU A 73 0.78 12.01 19.44
N ILE A 74 0.57 10.74 19.78
CA ILE A 74 -0.73 10.06 19.65
C ILE A 74 -1.79 10.78 20.51
N GLU A 75 -1.49 11.08 21.78
CA GLU A 75 -2.41 11.79 22.66
C GLU A 75 -2.71 13.22 22.17
N TYR A 76 -1.71 13.91 21.63
CA TYR A 76 -1.89 15.20 20.98
C TYR A 76 -2.87 15.09 19.80
N TRP A 77 -2.66 14.13 18.88
CA TRP A 77 -3.55 13.90 17.75
C TRP A 77 -4.96 13.49 18.16
N LYS A 78 -5.12 12.66 19.20
CA LYS A 78 -6.44 12.35 19.77
C LYS A 78 -7.16 13.59 20.28
N ARG A 79 -6.46 14.48 21.00
CA ARG A 79 -7.05 15.75 21.47
C ARG A 79 -7.41 16.68 20.32
N GLN A 80 -6.55 16.77 19.31
CA GLN A 80 -6.83 17.55 18.10
C GLN A 80 -8.03 16.99 17.34
N ALA A 81 -8.15 15.67 17.19
CA ALA A 81 -9.30 15.02 16.59
C ALA A 81 -10.58 15.29 17.38
N LYS A 82 -10.53 15.22 18.72
CA LYS A 82 -11.67 15.55 19.58
C LYS A 82 -12.09 17.02 19.47
N ARG A 83 -11.12 17.95 19.40
CA ARG A 83 -11.38 19.39 19.17
C ARG A 83 -11.97 19.61 17.79
N LYS A 84 -11.34 19.09 16.74
CA LYS A 84 -11.88 19.12 15.37
C LYS A 84 -13.25 18.47 15.25
N LYS A 85 -13.59 17.47 16.06
CA LYS A 85 -14.93 16.87 16.12
C LYS A 85 -15.95 17.80 16.79
N ALA A 86 -15.55 18.52 17.83
CA ALA A 86 -16.39 19.53 18.49
C ALA A 86 -16.52 20.82 17.67
N GLU A 87 -15.49 21.14 16.88
CA GLU A 87 -15.42 22.25 15.94
C GLU A 87 -15.87 21.87 14.54
N LEU A 88 -16.14 20.58 14.28
CA LEU A 88 -16.63 20.09 12.99
C LEU A 88 -17.93 20.85 12.82
N PRO A 89 -17.94 21.86 11.94
CA PRO A 89 -18.92 22.89 12.12
C PRO A 89 -20.28 22.24 11.88
N ARG A 90 -21.34 22.90 12.32
CA ARG A 90 -22.66 22.78 11.67
C ARG A 90 -22.61 23.15 10.18
N HIS A 91 -21.48 22.93 9.49
CA HIS A 91 -21.18 23.23 8.11
C HIS A 91 -22.13 22.50 7.18
N CYS A 92 -22.58 21.32 7.61
CA CYS A 92 -23.57 20.53 6.90
C CYS A 92 -25.01 21.01 7.12
N ASP A 93 -25.24 21.94 8.07
CA ASP A 93 -26.56 22.51 8.33
C ASP A 93 -26.87 23.73 7.43
N GLY A 94 -25.94 24.13 6.54
CA GLY A 94 -26.06 25.34 5.71
C GLY A 94 -25.53 25.19 4.28
N ALA A 95 -26.46 25.13 3.33
CA ALA A 95 -26.31 25.47 1.90
C ALA A 95 -25.36 24.65 0.99
N VAL A 96 -24.60 23.65 1.48
CA VAL A 96 -23.86 22.75 0.57
C VAL A 96 -24.79 21.62 0.12
N SER A 97 -25.03 21.52 -1.19
CA SER A 97 -25.81 20.42 -1.77
C SER A 97 -25.21 19.07 -1.31
N PRO A 98 -26.01 18.17 -0.72
CA PRO A 98 -25.48 16.93 -0.17
C PRO A 98 -24.84 16.09 -1.28
N VAL A 99 -23.67 15.49 -0.99
CA VAL A 99 -23.02 14.59 -1.94
C VAL A 99 -23.92 13.38 -2.14
N SER A 100 -24.30 13.13 -3.39
CA SER A 100 -25.14 12.00 -3.79
C SER A 100 -24.32 10.84 -4.36
N GLU A 101 -23.13 11.11 -4.93
CA GLU A 101 -22.28 10.11 -5.54
C GLU A 101 -20.80 10.31 -5.16
N ILE A 102 -20.11 9.22 -4.81
CA ILE A 102 -18.65 9.14 -4.63
C ILE A 102 -18.06 8.41 -5.83
N ILE A 103 -17.11 9.03 -6.50
CA ILE A 103 -16.43 8.50 -7.69
C ILE A 103 -14.97 8.24 -7.33
N ILE A 104 -14.51 7.01 -7.51
CA ILE A 104 -13.14 6.62 -7.17
C ILE A 104 -12.31 6.49 -8.44
N LYS A 105 -11.41 7.45 -8.67
CA LYS A 105 -10.40 7.47 -9.74
C LYS A 105 -9.05 7.03 -9.20
N GLY A 106 -8.17 6.62 -10.09
CA GLY A 106 -6.80 6.22 -9.75
C GLY A 106 -6.29 5.19 -10.75
N GLU A 107 -4.98 5.15 -10.99
CA GLU A 107 -4.37 4.22 -11.95
C GLU A 107 -4.54 2.75 -11.54
N ARG A 108 -4.29 1.78 -12.41
CA ARG A 108 -4.25 0.36 -12.02
C ARG A 108 -3.15 0.16 -10.99
N HIS A 109 -3.45 -0.68 -10.01
CA HIS A 109 -2.60 -0.93 -8.82
C HIS A 109 -2.40 0.26 -7.87
N SER A 110 -3.11 1.37 -8.07
CA SER A 110 -3.25 2.43 -7.07
C SER A 110 -4.07 2.00 -5.85
N GLY A 111 -4.72 0.83 -5.84
CA GLY A 111 -5.49 0.40 -4.67
C GLY A 111 -6.93 0.92 -4.57
N THR A 112 -7.48 1.50 -5.65
CA THR A 112 -8.89 1.94 -5.74
C THR A 112 -9.92 0.94 -5.20
N LYS A 113 -9.76 -0.36 -5.49
CA LYS A 113 -10.65 -1.42 -4.97
C LYS A 113 -10.58 -1.58 -3.44
N TRP A 114 -9.42 -1.33 -2.85
CA TRP A 114 -9.25 -1.40 -1.40
C TRP A 114 -9.92 -0.19 -0.74
N ILE A 115 -9.71 1.01 -1.29
CA ILE A 115 -10.40 2.24 -0.85
C ILE A 115 -11.91 2.11 -0.96
N GLU A 116 -12.42 1.59 -2.09
CA GLU A 116 -13.85 1.28 -2.27
C GLU A 116 -14.39 0.38 -1.15
N GLY A 117 -13.63 -0.66 -0.79
CA GLY A 117 -14.00 -1.57 0.31
C GLY A 117 -14.00 -0.87 1.68
N ILE A 118 -13.01 -0.03 1.94
CA ILE A 118 -12.93 0.78 3.17
C ILE A 118 -14.14 1.70 3.28
N ILE A 119 -14.45 2.46 2.22
CA ILE A 119 -15.56 3.40 2.24
C ILE A 119 -16.89 2.66 2.34
N SER A 120 -17.10 1.62 1.53
CA SER A 120 -18.36 0.86 1.52
C SER A 120 -18.65 0.20 2.87
N ASP A 121 -17.63 -0.42 3.48
CA ASP A 121 -17.77 -1.07 4.78
C ASP A 121 -18.03 -0.04 5.90
N ASN A 122 -17.65 1.23 5.74
CA ASN A 122 -17.80 2.27 6.77
C ASN A 122 -18.91 3.31 6.50
N ILE A 123 -19.56 3.27 5.33
CA ILE A 123 -20.79 4.03 5.02
C ILE A 123 -22.02 3.13 5.17
N PHE A 124 -22.01 1.92 4.60
CA PHE A 124 -23.21 1.09 4.51
C PHE A 124 -23.33 0.02 5.59
N HIS A 125 -22.23 -0.32 6.25
CA HIS A 125 -22.23 -1.36 7.27
C HIS A 125 -21.88 -0.73 8.61
N ALA A 126 -22.93 -0.37 9.38
CA ALA A 126 -22.74 -0.22 10.82
C ALA A 126 -22.03 -1.49 11.30
N PRO A 127 -21.00 -1.39 12.16
CA PRO A 127 -20.54 -2.55 12.88
C PRO A 127 -21.80 -3.13 13.51
N ARG A 128 -22.25 -4.30 13.01
CA ARG A 128 -23.27 -5.09 13.69
C ARG A 128 -22.63 -5.29 15.04
N THR A 129 -23.10 -4.55 16.05
CA THR A 129 -22.54 -4.53 17.39
C THR A 129 -22.16 -5.96 17.66
N HIS A 130 -20.86 -6.24 17.70
CA HIS A 130 -20.37 -7.55 18.05
C HIS A 130 -20.68 -7.65 19.54
N LEU A 131 -21.97 -7.83 19.86
CA LEU A 131 -22.42 -8.33 21.14
C LEU A 131 -21.50 -9.51 21.36
N PRO A 132 -20.64 -9.46 22.40
CA PRO A 132 -19.68 -10.51 22.63
C PRO A 132 -20.47 -11.80 22.58
N ARG A 133 -20.22 -12.63 21.56
CA ARG A 133 -20.77 -13.97 21.50
C ARG A 133 -20.22 -14.60 22.76
N ASN A 134 -21.06 -14.66 23.79
CA ASN A 134 -20.77 -15.32 25.05
C ASN A 134 -20.55 -16.79 24.70
N HIS A 135 -19.34 -17.12 24.27
CA HIS A 135 -18.81 -18.47 24.21
C HIS A 135 -18.51 -18.92 25.64
N LYS A 136 -19.53 -18.88 26.50
CA LYS A 136 -19.70 -19.78 27.64
C LYS A 136 -20.79 -20.78 27.28
N ARG A 137 -20.66 -21.47 26.14
CA ARG A 137 -21.17 -22.84 26.08
C ARG A 137 -20.19 -23.67 26.87
N LYS A 138 -20.43 -23.68 28.19
CA LYS A 138 -19.86 -24.61 29.15
C LYS A 138 -20.03 -25.99 28.50
N ARG A 139 -18.92 -26.66 28.18
CA ARG A 139 -18.94 -28.10 27.92
C ARG A 139 -19.49 -28.71 29.20
N ARG A 140 -20.78 -29.07 29.18
CA ARG A 140 -21.27 -30.17 29.99
C ARG A 140 -20.82 -31.40 29.23
N ASP A 141 -19.73 -31.96 29.72
CA ASP A 141 -19.55 -33.39 29.64
C ASP A 141 -20.65 -34.00 30.54
N ASP A 142 -21.11 -35.17 30.13
CA ASP A 142 -21.96 -36.14 30.83
C ASP A 142 -23.48 -36.12 30.50
N ASP A 143 -23.83 -37.21 29.80
CA ASP A 143 -24.99 -38.09 29.94
C ASP A 143 -26.32 -37.78 29.23
N GLU A 144 -26.54 -38.63 28.22
CA GLU A 144 -27.72 -39.47 27.95
C GLU A 144 -29.08 -38.89 27.48
N GLU A 145 -29.55 -39.65 26.48
CA GLU A 145 -30.94 -39.95 26.07
C GLU A 145 -31.80 -38.91 25.34
N ASN A 146 -31.99 -39.24 24.05
CA ASN A 146 -33.27 -39.40 23.39
C ASN A 146 -34.36 -38.36 23.69
N ASN A 147 -34.50 -37.39 22.78
CA ASN A 147 -35.83 -37.11 22.23
C ASN A 147 -35.73 -36.49 20.83
N GLU A 148 -36.36 -37.20 19.88
CA GLU A 148 -36.79 -36.69 18.60
C GLU A 148 -37.87 -35.62 18.78
N ASN A 149 -38.01 -34.79 17.75
CA ASN A 149 -39.02 -33.71 17.57
C ASN A 149 -38.61 -32.35 18.14
N ASP A 150 -37.94 -31.54 17.30
CA ASP A 150 -38.55 -30.31 16.77
C ASP A 150 -37.59 -29.61 15.81
N LYS A 151 -37.85 -29.78 14.51
CA LYS A 151 -37.21 -29.04 13.42
C LYS A 151 -37.94 -27.71 13.23
N GLU A 152 -37.75 -26.76 14.15
CA GLU A 152 -37.99 -25.35 13.80
C GLU A 152 -36.70 -24.75 13.22
N SER A 153 -36.71 -24.68 11.89
CA SER A 153 -35.77 -23.90 11.10
C SER A 153 -35.74 -22.45 11.63
N PRO A 154 -34.57 -21.89 11.99
CA PRO A 154 -34.47 -20.47 12.28
C PRO A 154 -34.73 -19.71 10.97
N GLN A 155 -35.99 -19.31 10.78
CA GLN A 155 -36.37 -18.37 9.74
C GLN A 155 -35.56 -17.09 9.96
N SER A 156 -34.88 -16.72 8.89
CA SER A 156 -34.07 -15.52 8.76
C SER A 156 -34.85 -14.28 9.17
N VAL A 157 -34.48 -13.70 10.32
CA VAL A 157 -34.83 -12.32 10.69
C VAL A 157 -33.99 -11.31 9.86
N SER A 158 -33.93 -11.51 8.54
CA SER A 158 -33.25 -10.60 7.60
C SER A 158 -34.22 -9.71 6.81
N ASN A 159 -35.51 -9.74 7.15
CA ASN A 159 -36.53 -8.95 6.49
C ASN A 159 -37.12 -7.99 7.53
N LEU A 160 -36.56 -6.78 7.66
CA LEU A 160 -37.26 -5.52 7.99
C LEU A 160 -36.23 -4.42 8.33
N LEU A 161 -35.45 -4.00 7.33
CA LEU A 161 -34.86 -2.65 7.28
C LEU A 161 -34.83 -2.22 5.81
N HIS A 162 -36.02 -2.10 5.21
CA HIS A 162 -36.19 -1.28 4.00
C HIS A 162 -36.20 0.19 4.45
N HIS A 163 -35.04 0.70 4.85
CA HIS A 163 -34.81 2.14 4.93
C HIS A 163 -34.81 2.68 3.50
N ASN A 164 -35.71 3.65 3.23
CA ASN A 164 -35.82 4.46 2.03
C ASN A 164 -34.48 4.57 1.27
N ASP A 165 -34.37 3.88 0.14
CA ASP A 165 -33.17 3.87 -0.72
C ASP A 165 -32.96 5.19 -1.47
N GLY A 166 -33.80 6.21 -1.26
CA GLY A 166 -33.80 7.47 -1.99
C GLY A 166 -32.57 8.36 -1.75
N ASP A 167 -32.00 8.34 -0.53
CA ASP A 167 -30.97 9.31 -0.11
C ASP A 167 -29.60 8.67 0.16
N LYS A 168 -29.40 7.41 -0.24
CA LYS A 168 -28.12 6.74 -0.01
C LYS A 168 -27.08 7.20 -1.02
N VAL A 169 -25.97 7.73 -0.50
CA VAL A 169 -24.75 8.03 -1.26
C VAL A 169 -24.36 6.80 -2.08
N LYS A 170 -24.16 6.95 -3.39
CA LYS A 170 -23.73 5.85 -4.27
C LYS A 170 -22.22 5.87 -4.44
N ILE A 171 -21.57 4.72 -4.39
CA ILE A 171 -20.12 4.60 -4.61
C ILE A 171 -19.87 3.95 -5.96
N TYR A 172 -19.17 4.66 -6.84
CA TYR A 172 -18.78 4.17 -8.15
C TYR A 172 -17.28 4.12 -8.30
N ARG A 173 -16.75 2.91 -8.49
CA ARG A 173 -15.38 2.74 -8.97
C ARG A 173 -15.32 2.89 -10.49
N ASP A 174 -16.16 2.16 -11.22
CA ASP A 174 -16.27 2.24 -12.67
C ASP A 174 -17.67 2.79 -12.99
N SER A 175 -17.80 4.12 -13.08
CA SER A 175 -19.09 4.76 -13.36
C SER A 175 -19.34 4.83 -14.86
N PRO A 176 -20.51 4.40 -15.36
CA PRO A 176 -20.88 4.66 -16.74
C PRO A 176 -21.03 6.15 -17.04
N ASN A 177 -21.15 7.00 -16.00
CA ASN A 177 -21.31 8.44 -16.16
C ASN A 177 -19.96 9.19 -16.23
N PHE A 178 -18.89 8.70 -15.59
CA PHE A 178 -17.59 9.41 -15.52
C PHE A 178 -16.46 8.66 -16.20
N GLY A 179 -16.85 7.72 -17.05
CA GLY A 179 -15.97 6.89 -17.80
C GLY A 179 -15.23 5.84 -16.98
N TRP A 180 -14.21 5.27 -17.61
CA TRP A 180 -13.37 4.26 -16.98
C TRP A 180 -12.59 4.87 -15.80
N LYS A 181 -12.45 4.13 -14.71
CA LYS A 181 -11.78 4.63 -13.49
C LYS A 181 -10.31 5.02 -13.68
N HIS A 182 -9.69 4.43 -14.72
CA HIS A 182 -8.31 4.66 -15.11
C HIS A 182 -8.21 5.60 -16.32
N GLY A 183 -9.34 6.04 -16.89
CA GLY A 183 -9.38 6.92 -18.04
C GLY A 183 -9.48 8.39 -17.64
N PHE A 184 -9.18 9.25 -18.60
CA PHE A 184 -9.37 10.69 -18.47
C PHE A 184 -10.83 11.05 -18.11
N LEU A 185 -11.01 12.20 -17.46
CA LEU A 185 -12.29 12.89 -17.33
C LEU A 185 -12.69 13.53 -18.66
N PHE A 186 -13.97 13.83 -18.83
CA PHE A 186 -14.42 14.70 -19.91
C PHE A 186 -13.67 16.06 -19.85
N PRO A 187 -13.29 16.70 -20.96
CA PRO A 187 -13.57 16.32 -22.35
C PRO A 187 -12.52 15.38 -22.97
N LEU A 188 -11.37 15.12 -22.32
CA LEU A 188 -10.32 14.28 -22.90
C LEU A 188 -10.67 12.79 -22.89
N GLY A 189 -11.45 12.36 -21.90
CA GLY A 189 -12.02 11.03 -21.83
C GLY A 189 -13.52 11.05 -22.10
N TRP A 190 -14.21 10.05 -21.57
CA TRP A 190 -15.65 9.89 -21.79
C TRP A 190 -16.46 10.00 -20.50
N GLY A 191 -17.75 10.22 -20.67
CA GLY A 191 -18.69 10.49 -19.59
C GLY A 191 -19.20 11.93 -19.65
N LYS A 192 -19.83 12.35 -18.55
CA LYS A 192 -20.31 13.71 -18.32
C LYS A 192 -19.29 14.49 -17.46
N PRO A 193 -19.36 15.83 -17.49
CA PRO A 193 -18.67 16.68 -16.52
C PRO A 193 -19.02 16.29 -15.08
N LEU A 194 -18.08 16.48 -14.15
CA LEU A 194 -18.32 16.23 -12.72
C LEU A 194 -19.32 17.26 -12.14
N GLY A 195 -20.36 16.76 -11.52
CA GLY A 195 -21.46 17.50 -10.93
C GLY A 195 -21.17 18.10 -9.55
N GLU A 196 -22.03 19.04 -9.18
CA GLU A 196 -21.98 19.76 -7.90
C GLU A 196 -22.16 18.86 -6.66
N THR A 197 -22.89 17.76 -6.82
CA THR A 197 -23.20 16.79 -5.75
C THR A 197 -22.31 15.55 -5.80
N GLU A 198 -21.20 15.59 -6.52
CA GLU A 198 -20.37 14.43 -6.81
C GLU A 198 -18.99 14.63 -6.20
N LEU A 199 -18.57 13.71 -5.33
CA LEU A 199 -17.25 13.71 -4.70
C LEU A 199 -16.30 12.80 -5.46
N MET A 200 -15.21 13.35 -5.99
CA MET A 200 -14.18 12.56 -6.65
C MET A 200 -13.03 12.24 -5.68
N ILE A 201 -12.80 10.96 -5.44
CA ILE A 201 -11.64 10.46 -4.69
C ILE A 201 -10.60 9.98 -5.70
N VAL A 202 -9.42 10.59 -5.68
CA VAL A 202 -8.30 10.20 -6.54
C VAL A 202 -7.27 9.46 -5.71
N VAL A 203 -7.12 8.16 -5.98
CA VAL A 203 -6.16 7.30 -5.29
C VAL A 203 -4.85 7.28 -6.06
N THR A 204 -3.78 7.72 -5.40
CA THR A 204 -2.44 7.79 -5.97
C THR A 204 -1.49 6.78 -5.32
N ARG A 205 -0.39 6.53 -6.01
CA ARG A 205 0.68 5.65 -5.57
C ARG A 205 2.02 6.21 -6.04
N ASP A 206 3.05 6.02 -5.23
CA ASP A 206 4.45 6.30 -5.57
C ASP A 206 4.79 5.72 -6.95
N VAL A 207 5.41 6.53 -7.81
CA VAL A 207 5.60 6.18 -9.23
C VAL A 207 6.46 4.93 -9.39
N PHE A 208 7.51 4.75 -8.58
CA PHE A 208 8.43 3.62 -8.66
C PHE A 208 7.78 2.31 -8.20
N THR A 209 6.96 2.39 -7.15
CA THR A 209 6.17 1.24 -6.68
C THR A 209 5.07 0.88 -7.67
N TRP A 210 4.44 1.90 -8.27
CA TRP A 210 3.37 1.73 -9.24
C TRP A 210 3.86 1.11 -10.56
N LEU A 211 4.92 1.65 -11.16
CA LEU A 211 5.51 1.18 -12.43
C LEU A 211 5.91 -0.30 -12.38
N ALA A 212 6.59 -0.70 -11.30
CA ALA A 212 7.01 -2.09 -11.13
C ALA A 212 5.80 -3.05 -11.02
N LYS A 213 4.71 -2.62 -10.37
CA LYS A 213 3.45 -3.38 -10.34
C LYS A 213 2.72 -3.38 -11.68
N MET A 214 2.78 -2.26 -12.40
CA MET A 214 2.22 -2.16 -13.75
C MET A 214 2.90 -3.13 -14.70
N TYR A 215 4.21 -3.26 -14.65
CA TYR A 215 4.94 -4.26 -15.43
C TYR A 215 4.54 -5.69 -15.08
N GLN A 216 4.39 -6.00 -13.78
CA GLN A 216 3.96 -7.33 -13.34
C GLN A 216 2.55 -7.69 -13.85
N VAL A 217 1.63 -6.71 -13.91
CA VAL A 217 0.22 -6.92 -14.24
C VAL A 217 -0.37 -5.70 -14.98
N THR A 218 -0.16 -5.59 -16.29
CA THR A 218 -0.54 -4.44 -17.15
C THR A 218 -2.04 -4.26 -17.39
N TYR A 219 -2.45 -3.10 -17.93
CA TYR A 219 -3.85 -2.67 -18.13
C TYR A 219 -4.71 -3.61 -18.96
N ASP A 220 -4.28 -3.89 -20.17
CA ASP A 220 -5.03 -4.62 -21.18
C ASP A 220 -4.25 -5.87 -21.62
N GLU A 221 -4.96 -6.78 -22.29
CA GLU A 221 -4.40 -8.07 -22.72
C GLU A 221 -3.27 -7.88 -23.74
N PHE A 222 -3.35 -6.83 -24.57
CA PHE A 222 -2.35 -6.50 -25.59
C PHE A 222 -1.04 -6.02 -24.97
N MET A 223 -1.10 -5.06 -24.05
CA MET A 223 0.02 -4.62 -23.24
C MET A 223 0.54 -5.75 -22.35
N GLN A 224 -0.32 -6.69 -21.93
CA GLN A 224 0.11 -7.86 -21.16
C GLN A 224 0.93 -8.84 -22.00
N GLU A 225 0.54 -9.07 -23.24
CA GLU A 225 1.30 -9.88 -24.19
C GLU A 225 2.64 -9.21 -24.48
N LYS A 226 2.62 -7.93 -24.88
CA LYS A 226 3.84 -7.15 -25.09
C LYS A 226 4.75 -7.08 -23.87
N SER A 227 4.21 -6.85 -22.67
CA SER A 227 5.04 -6.74 -21.45
C SER A 227 5.75 -8.03 -21.08
N ARG A 228 5.25 -9.19 -21.54
CA ARG A 228 5.93 -10.48 -21.33
C ARG A 228 7.15 -10.65 -22.24
N GLU A 229 7.18 -9.95 -23.36
CA GLU A 229 8.27 -9.97 -24.34
C GLU A 229 9.31 -8.89 -24.05
N LEU A 230 8.90 -7.78 -23.43
CA LEU A 230 9.77 -6.66 -23.11
C LEU A 230 10.50 -6.85 -21.77
N SER A 231 11.77 -6.43 -21.73
CA SER A 231 12.44 -6.21 -20.46
C SER A 231 11.75 -5.09 -19.66
N PHE A 232 12.01 -5.01 -18.35
CA PHE A 232 11.45 -3.90 -17.55
C PHE A 232 11.88 -2.53 -18.09
N SER A 233 13.16 -2.40 -18.49
CA SER A 233 13.72 -1.20 -19.09
C SER A 233 13.01 -0.81 -20.39
N ASP A 234 12.74 -1.77 -21.27
CA ASP A 234 12.07 -1.50 -22.54
C ASP A 234 10.59 -1.17 -22.31
N PHE A 235 9.94 -1.87 -21.39
CA PHE A 235 8.55 -1.63 -21.04
C PHE A 235 8.30 -0.19 -20.59
N ILE A 236 9.15 0.37 -19.73
CA ILE A 236 8.96 1.74 -19.24
C ILE A 236 9.26 2.81 -20.29
N ARG A 237 10.02 2.48 -21.35
CA ARG A 237 10.41 3.40 -22.44
C ARG A 237 9.56 3.29 -23.70
N THR A 238 8.78 2.22 -23.81
CA THR A 238 7.93 1.99 -24.98
C THR A 238 6.72 2.93 -24.96
N ASP A 239 6.35 3.42 -26.14
CA ASP A 239 5.11 4.16 -26.38
C ASP A 239 3.91 3.50 -25.69
N TYR A 240 3.18 4.29 -24.93
CA TYR A 240 1.92 3.84 -24.34
C TYR A 240 0.79 4.04 -25.34
N VAL A 241 0.07 2.97 -25.65
CA VAL A 241 -1.11 3.00 -26.50
C VAL A 241 -2.21 2.18 -25.81
N ALA A 242 -3.32 2.83 -25.47
CA ALA A 242 -4.52 2.16 -25.00
C ALA A 242 -5.54 2.11 -26.13
N GLN A 243 -6.01 0.91 -26.45
CA GLN A 243 -7.11 0.72 -27.40
C GLN A 243 -8.45 0.89 -26.71
N CYS A 244 -9.42 1.33 -27.50
CA CYS A 244 -10.81 1.37 -27.11
C CYS A 244 -11.32 -0.06 -26.88
N HIS A 245 -11.78 -0.37 -25.66
CA HIS A 245 -12.38 -1.68 -25.38
C HIS A 245 -13.90 -1.57 -25.47
N PRO A 246 -14.54 -2.11 -26.52
CA PRO A 246 -15.99 -1.95 -26.73
C PRO A 246 -16.83 -2.62 -25.63
N THR A 247 -16.28 -3.60 -24.91
CA THR A 247 -16.90 -4.25 -23.73
C THR A 247 -15.82 -5.04 -22.98
N PRO A 248 -15.81 -5.13 -21.63
CA PRO A 248 -14.92 -6.04 -20.93
C PRO A 248 -15.12 -7.48 -21.43
N PRO A 249 -14.06 -8.20 -21.88
CA PRO A 249 -14.18 -9.54 -22.46
C PRO A 249 -14.92 -10.55 -21.56
N LYS A 250 -14.91 -10.33 -20.24
CA LYS A 250 -15.62 -11.15 -19.26
C LYS A 250 -17.14 -10.92 -19.25
N GLN A 251 -17.60 -9.70 -19.49
CA GLN A 251 -19.02 -9.42 -19.67
C GLN A 251 -19.49 -10.02 -20.98
N LEU A 252 -18.73 -9.86 -22.07
CA LEU A 252 -19.04 -10.51 -23.34
C LEU A 252 -19.06 -12.05 -23.21
N LYS A 253 -18.07 -12.65 -22.54
CA LYS A 253 -18.05 -14.11 -22.25
C LYS A 253 -19.24 -14.54 -21.37
N ARG A 254 -19.66 -13.73 -20.38
CA ARG A 254 -20.85 -14.01 -19.55
C ARG A 254 -22.14 -13.86 -20.34
N ILE A 255 -22.28 -12.82 -21.15
CA ILE A 255 -23.41 -12.59 -22.06
C ILE A 255 -23.49 -13.74 -23.08
N MET A 256 -22.37 -14.13 -23.68
CA MET A 256 -22.29 -15.26 -24.60
C MET A 256 -22.58 -16.60 -23.91
N LYS A 257 -22.09 -16.83 -22.68
CA LYS A 257 -22.40 -18.03 -21.89
C LYS A 257 -23.86 -18.08 -21.46
N ALA A 258 -24.44 -16.94 -21.06
CA ALA A 258 -25.86 -16.82 -20.75
C ALA A 258 -26.72 -17.04 -22.00
N ARG A 259 -26.32 -16.51 -23.16
CA ARG A 259 -26.96 -16.79 -24.45
C ARG A 259 -26.90 -18.27 -24.81
N ARG A 260 -25.75 -18.94 -24.66
CA ARG A 260 -25.62 -20.40 -24.90
C ARG A 260 -26.46 -21.23 -23.93
N GLY A 261 -26.57 -20.81 -22.66
CA GLY A 261 -27.42 -21.44 -21.66
C GLY A 261 -28.91 -21.29 -21.98
N ASN A 262 -29.35 -20.07 -22.28
CA ASN A 262 -30.74 -19.77 -22.64
C ASN A 262 -31.15 -20.41 -23.97
N MET A 263 -30.25 -20.50 -24.95
CA MET A 263 -30.52 -21.15 -26.24
C MET A 263 -30.75 -22.67 -26.07
N ARG A 264 -30.01 -23.32 -25.16
CA ARG A 264 -30.25 -24.73 -24.81
C ARG A 264 -31.56 -24.96 -24.05
N SER A 265 -31.96 -24.02 -23.20
CA SER A 265 -33.26 -24.08 -22.51
C SER A 265 -34.42 -23.77 -23.46
N ALA A 266 -34.27 -22.79 -24.35
CA ALA A 266 -35.26 -22.45 -25.38
C ALA A 266 -35.45 -23.61 -26.39
N MET A 267 -34.39 -24.35 -26.73
CA MET A 267 -34.52 -25.57 -27.55
C MET A 267 -35.25 -26.73 -26.83
N ARG A 268 -35.35 -26.74 -25.49
CA ARG A 268 -36.10 -27.76 -24.74
C ARG A 268 -37.57 -27.42 -24.53
N ILE A 269 -37.91 -26.14 -24.54
CA ILE A 269 -39.28 -25.67 -24.36
C ILE A 269 -39.81 -25.40 -25.76
N GLY A 270 -40.46 -26.41 -26.34
CA GLY A 270 -41.04 -26.35 -27.68
C GLY A 270 -41.83 -25.06 -27.90
N ASN A 271 -41.60 -24.46 -29.07
CA ASN A 271 -42.18 -23.24 -29.61
C ASN A 271 -43.64 -22.95 -29.21
N SER A 272 -43.87 -21.79 -28.58
CA SER A 272 -45.06 -20.95 -28.87
C SER A 272 -45.00 -19.49 -28.38
N HIS A 273 -43.93 -19.03 -27.70
CA HIS A 273 -43.87 -17.64 -27.18
C HIS A 273 -42.58 -16.86 -27.50
N HIS A 274 -41.96 -17.13 -28.66
CA HIS A 274 -40.61 -16.64 -28.96
C HIS A 274 -40.50 -15.20 -29.50
N GLU A 275 -41.61 -14.48 -29.75
CA GLU A 275 -41.54 -13.15 -30.38
C GLU A 275 -41.27 -11.97 -29.41
N ASN A 276 -41.48 -12.11 -28.10
CA ASN A 276 -41.35 -10.96 -27.18
C ASN A 276 -39.99 -10.85 -26.44
N LEU A 277 -39.04 -11.74 -26.68
CA LEU A 277 -37.73 -11.73 -26.01
C LEU A 277 -36.61 -11.01 -26.79
N HIS A 278 -36.85 -10.61 -28.05
CA HIS A 278 -35.84 -9.96 -28.89
C HIS A 278 -35.76 -8.43 -28.75
N SER A 279 -36.70 -7.77 -28.07
CA SER A 279 -36.78 -6.30 -28.02
C SER A 279 -36.27 -5.65 -26.73
N ARG A 280 -35.61 -6.40 -25.83
CA ARG A 280 -34.74 -5.74 -24.83
C ARG A 280 -33.49 -5.26 -25.54
N ARG A 281 -33.59 -4.10 -26.22
CA ARG A 281 -32.46 -3.33 -26.74
C ARG A 281 -31.43 -3.25 -25.62
N ILE A 282 -30.34 -4.00 -25.77
CA ILE A 282 -29.14 -3.80 -24.97
C ILE A 282 -28.79 -2.33 -25.22
N LYS A 283 -28.99 -1.45 -24.23
CA LYS A 283 -28.55 -0.06 -24.32
C LYS A 283 -27.10 -0.12 -24.75
N LYS A 284 -26.78 0.48 -25.91
CA LYS A 284 -25.41 0.51 -26.43
C LYS A 284 -24.53 1.01 -25.29
N GLU A 285 -23.48 0.26 -24.98
CA GLU A 285 -22.63 0.60 -23.84
C GLU A 285 -21.98 1.96 -24.12
N PRO A 286 -21.94 2.88 -23.13
CA PRO A 286 -21.36 4.21 -23.27
C PRO A 286 -19.95 4.26 -23.89
N ASN A 287 -19.14 3.21 -23.67
CA ASN A 287 -17.83 3.04 -24.30
C ASN A 287 -17.90 3.06 -25.83
N HIS A 288 -18.94 2.46 -26.43
CA HIS A 288 -19.05 2.37 -27.88
C HIS A 288 -19.28 3.74 -28.53
N GLU A 289 -20.05 4.62 -27.87
CA GLU A 289 -20.26 5.99 -28.38
C GLU A 289 -18.98 6.82 -28.31
N TYR A 290 -18.20 6.70 -27.23
CA TYR A 290 -16.89 7.34 -27.15
C TYR A 290 -15.92 6.83 -28.21
N CYS A 291 -15.82 5.51 -28.38
CA CYS A 291 -14.96 4.93 -29.41
C CYS A 291 -15.41 5.33 -30.81
N LYS A 292 -16.73 5.47 -31.03
CA LYS A 292 -17.28 5.98 -32.29
C LYS A 292 -16.90 7.44 -32.50
N HIS A 293 -16.99 8.28 -31.46
CA HIS A 293 -16.57 9.67 -31.52
C HIS A 293 -15.08 9.78 -31.89
N LEU A 294 -14.22 8.97 -31.28
CA LEU A 294 -12.79 8.92 -31.60
C LEU A 294 -12.48 8.38 -33.01
N ALA A 295 -13.30 7.47 -33.54
CA ALA A 295 -13.10 6.91 -34.86
C ALA A 295 -13.42 7.89 -36.02
N GLY A 296 -14.03 9.05 -35.71
CA GLY A 296 -14.76 9.86 -36.69
C GLY A 296 -16.00 9.11 -37.19
N ASP A 297 -16.86 9.74 -37.99
CA ASP A 297 -18.16 9.17 -38.43
C ASP A 297 -18.10 7.91 -39.33
N LYS A 298 -17.03 7.11 -39.27
CA LYS A 298 -16.92 5.82 -39.94
C LYS A 298 -17.94 4.85 -39.35
N GLU A 299 -18.93 4.47 -40.14
CA GLU A 299 -19.97 3.53 -39.71
C GLU A 299 -19.43 2.13 -39.40
N ASP A 300 -18.35 1.71 -40.07
CA ASP A 300 -17.71 0.39 -39.94
C ASP A 300 -16.32 0.46 -39.29
N PHE A 301 -16.16 1.20 -38.19
CA PHE A 301 -14.89 1.21 -37.47
C PHE A 301 -14.69 -0.07 -36.66
N ASP A 302 -13.50 -0.68 -36.75
CA ASP A 302 -13.09 -1.72 -35.82
C ASP A 302 -12.79 -1.08 -34.46
N PRO A 303 -13.57 -1.35 -33.38
CA PRO A 303 -13.32 -0.74 -32.09
C PRO A 303 -11.94 -1.07 -31.52
N TRP A 304 -11.36 -2.21 -31.90
CA TRP A 304 -10.02 -2.61 -31.49
C TRP A 304 -8.92 -1.81 -32.20
N GLY A 305 -9.23 -1.21 -33.35
CA GLY A 305 -8.33 -0.32 -34.07
C GLY A 305 -8.34 1.13 -33.58
N VAL A 306 -9.29 1.51 -32.73
CA VAL A 306 -9.41 2.88 -32.22
C VAL A 306 -8.47 3.07 -31.04
N ILE A 307 -7.54 4.01 -31.18
CA ILE A 307 -6.61 4.39 -30.11
C ILE A 307 -7.32 5.41 -29.23
N ALA A 308 -7.57 5.05 -27.98
CA ALA A 308 -8.25 5.88 -26.99
C ALA A 308 -7.29 6.80 -26.24
N GLU A 309 -6.08 6.31 -25.97
CA GLU A 309 -5.06 7.07 -25.25
C GLU A 309 -3.68 6.78 -25.87
N ARG A 310 -2.84 7.81 -25.93
CA ARG A 310 -1.46 7.71 -26.42
C ARG A 310 -0.55 8.60 -25.59
N ALA A 311 0.64 8.11 -25.26
CA ALA A 311 1.74 8.90 -24.70
C ALA A 311 3.09 8.29 -25.13
N GLU A 312 4.19 9.03 -25.00
CA GLU A 312 5.52 8.52 -25.36
C GLU A 312 5.95 7.36 -24.46
N ASN A 313 5.38 7.27 -23.25
CA ASN A 313 5.59 6.13 -22.36
C ASN A 313 4.54 6.06 -21.25
N ILE A 314 4.59 4.97 -20.49
CA ILE A 314 3.65 4.69 -19.40
C ILE A 314 3.78 5.67 -18.21
N VAL A 315 4.95 6.32 -18.04
CA VAL A 315 5.15 7.34 -16.98
C VAL A 315 4.39 8.61 -17.32
N GLN A 316 4.50 9.05 -18.58
CA GLN A 316 3.83 10.25 -19.07
C GLN A 316 2.31 10.13 -19.01
N ILE A 317 1.73 9.01 -19.46
CA ILE A 317 0.26 8.84 -19.43
C ILE A 317 -0.29 8.91 -17.99
N ARG A 318 0.41 8.32 -17.00
CA ARG A 318 0.02 8.44 -15.58
C ARG A 318 0.05 9.89 -15.14
N THR A 319 1.14 10.61 -15.45
CA THR A 319 1.31 12.01 -15.07
C THR A 319 0.23 12.88 -15.68
N GLN A 320 -0.07 12.70 -16.97
CA GLN A 320 -1.15 13.40 -17.67
C GLN A 320 -2.51 13.15 -17.01
N LYS A 321 -2.82 11.91 -16.65
CA LYS A 321 -4.08 11.55 -15.97
C LYS A 321 -4.19 12.19 -14.60
N TYR A 322 -3.15 12.09 -13.77
CA TYR A 322 -3.16 12.72 -12.45
C TYR A 322 -3.26 14.24 -12.54
N LYS A 323 -2.52 14.89 -13.45
CA LYS A 323 -2.68 16.32 -13.70
C LYS A 323 -4.11 16.66 -14.08
N GLN A 324 -4.72 15.89 -14.98
CA GLN A 324 -6.10 16.15 -15.38
C GLN A 324 -7.10 15.96 -14.22
N TRP A 325 -6.92 14.94 -13.38
CA TRP A 325 -7.83 14.66 -12.26
C TRP A 325 -7.64 15.63 -11.08
N LEU A 326 -6.44 16.18 -10.90
CA LEU A 326 -6.05 16.93 -9.70
C LEU A 326 -5.62 18.38 -9.99
N SER A 327 -5.72 18.85 -11.24
CA SER A 327 -5.39 20.23 -11.59
C SER A 327 -6.24 21.21 -10.77
N ASN A 328 -5.58 22.24 -10.23
CA ASN A 328 -6.25 23.41 -9.68
C ASN A 328 -6.74 24.36 -10.78
N ASP A 329 -6.42 24.06 -12.04
CA ASP A 329 -6.90 24.74 -13.24
C ASP A 329 -7.43 23.71 -14.25
N PRO A 330 -8.60 23.09 -13.99
CA PRO A 330 -9.22 22.16 -14.92
C PRO A 330 -9.84 22.90 -16.12
N ASP A 331 -10.01 22.19 -17.24
CA ASP A 331 -10.83 22.66 -18.36
C ASP A 331 -12.27 22.91 -17.87
N GLU A 332 -12.88 24.03 -18.26
CA GLU A 332 -14.24 24.41 -17.86
C GLU A 332 -15.29 23.34 -18.22
N ARG A 333 -15.01 22.53 -19.24
CA ARG A 333 -15.89 21.42 -19.64
C ARG A 333 -15.80 20.23 -18.70
N THR A 334 -14.75 20.11 -17.87
CA THR A 334 -14.55 18.95 -16.98
C THR A 334 -15.55 18.88 -15.82
N TYR A 335 -16.20 20.00 -15.48
CA TYR A 335 -17.15 20.09 -14.38
C TYR A 335 -18.40 20.85 -14.78
N SER A 336 -19.47 20.69 -13.98
CA SER A 336 -20.64 21.56 -14.00
C SER A 336 -20.75 22.26 -12.66
N GLY A 337 -21.05 23.56 -12.67
CA GLY A 337 -21.00 24.40 -11.48
C GLY A 337 -19.77 25.31 -11.51
N SER A 338 -19.19 25.61 -10.36
CA SER A 338 -17.99 26.46 -10.24
C SER A 338 -16.69 25.66 -10.19
N LYS A 339 -15.58 26.29 -10.63
CA LYS A 339 -14.23 25.74 -10.54
C LYS A 339 -13.85 25.43 -9.09
N GLU A 340 -14.18 26.34 -8.18
CA GLU A 340 -13.90 26.23 -6.76
C GLU A 340 -14.60 25.02 -6.16
N GLN A 341 -15.86 24.79 -6.54
CA GLN A 341 -16.61 23.62 -6.11
C GLN A 341 -16.02 22.33 -6.67
N PHE A 342 -15.62 22.31 -7.95
CA PHE A 342 -14.90 21.16 -8.50
C PHE A 342 -13.58 20.90 -7.78
N VAL A 343 -12.84 21.93 -7.41
CA VAL A 343 -11.60 21.78 -6.63
C VAL A 343 -11.87 21.27 -5.23
N ASN A 344 -12.91 21.78 -4.57
CA ASN A 344 -13.31 21.37 -3.23
C ASN A 344 -13.81 19.94 -3.20
N ASN A 345 -14.61 19.51 -4.19
CA ASN A 345 -15.17 18.15 -4.30
C ASN A 345 -14.14 17.09 -4.74
N ARG A 346 -12.87 17.27 -4.40
CA ARG A 346 -11.79 16.31 -4.68
C ARG A 346 -11.06 15.93 -3.40
N VAL A 347 -10.87 14.63 -3.24
CA VAL A 347 -10.06 14.07 -2.17
C VAL A 347 -8.91 13.30 -2.77
N LEU A 348 -7.69 13.76 -2.51
CA LEU A 348 -6.46 13.05 -2.82
C LEU A 348 -6.16 12.01 -1.74
N LEU A 349 -5.98 10.75 -2.14
CA LEU A 349 -5.66 9.65 -1.24
C LEU A 349 -4.39 8.94 -1.66
N LYS A 350 -3.32 9.11 -0.89
CA LYS A 350 -2.06 8.38 -1.07
C LYS A 350 -2.15 7.00 -0.45
N MET A 351 -1.85 5.95 -1.21
CA MET A 351 -1.80 4.59 -0.68
C MET A 351 -0.78 4.40 0.44
N GLU A 352 0.36 5.08 0.32
CA GLU A 352 1.47 5.00 1.27
C GLU A 352 1.06 5.59 2.63
N ALA A 353 0.15 6.57 2.66
CA ALA A 353 -0.36 7.16 3.89
C ALA A 353 -1.23 6.19 4.71
N LEU A 354 -1.74 5.13 4.09
CA LEU A 354 -2.54 4.08 4.76
C LEU A 354 -1.69 2.92 5.27
N THR A 355 -0.37 2.99 5.08
CA THR A 355 0.56 1.97 5.57
C THR A 355 1.23 2.47 6.85
N PRO A 356 1.06 1.77 7.99
CA PRO A 356 1.82 2.10 9.19
C PRO A 356 3.31 1.81 8.99
N ASN A 357 4.17 2.60 9.64
CA ASN A 357 5.60 2.33 9.70
C ASN A 357 5.85 0.93 10.30
N GLU A 358 6.86 0.20 9.82
CA GLU A 358 7.18 -1.18 10.25
C GLU A 358 7.19 -1.34 11.79
N SER A 359 7.76 -0.36 12.50
CA SER A 359 7.86 -0.37 13.96
C SER A 359 6.54 -0.24 14.72
N ASN A 360 5.43 0.08 14.04
CA ASN A 360 4.13 0.38 14.65
C ASN A 360 2.95 -0.19 13.83
N ASP A 361 3.12 -1.38 13.26
CA ASP A 361 2.07 -2.08 12.53
C ASP A 361 1.04 -2.75 13.47
N SER A 362 0.33 -1.91 14.23
CA SER A 362 -0.80 -2.29 15.08
C SER A 362 -2.14 -2.07 14.37
N GLU A 363 -3.19 -2.78 14.78
CA GLU A 363 -4.53 -2.61 14.23
C GLU A 363 -5.07 -1.20 14.53
N GLU A 364 -4.78 -0.66 15.71
CA GLU A 364 -5.16 0.69 16.12
C GLU A 364 -4.46 1.76 15.28
N ALA A 365 -3.16 1.59 14.99
CA ALA A 365 -2.43 2.52 14.12
C ALA A 365 -3.04 2.55 12.72
N ARG A 366 -3.41 1.39 12.19
CA ARG A 366 -4.07 1.27 10.89
C ARG A 366 -5.45 1.92 10.86
N ILE A 367 -6.26 1.71 11.88
CA ILE A 367 -7.56 2.37 12.04
C ILE A 367 -7.37 3.88 12.07
N ALA A 368 -6.41 4.37 12.88
CA ALA A 368 -6.12 5.79 12.97
C ALA A 368 -5.72 6.40 11.62
N LEU A 369 -4.88 5.72 10.83
CA LEU A 369 -4.52 6.16 9.48
C LEU A 369 -5.73 6.18 8.53
N GLN A 370 -6.59 5.16 8.57
CA GLN A 370 -7.79 5.14 7.74
C GLN A 370 -8.79 6.23 8.14
N GLN A 371 -8.95 6.50 9.43
CA GLN A 371 -9.75 7.62 9.92
C GLN A 371 -9.18 8.95 9.40
N GLN A 372 -7.88 9.18 9.60
CA GLN A 372 -7.21 10.42 9.23
C GLN A 372 -7.22 10.69 7.72
N PHE A 373 -6.94 9.68 6.89
CA PHE A 373 -6.69 9.87 5.46
C PHE A 373 -7.89 9.49 4.58
N VAL A 374 -8.83 8.67 5.06
CA VAL A 374 -10.04 8.31 4.30
C VAL A 374 -11.28 8.93 4.91
N ALA A 375 -11.54 8.68 6.21
CA ALA A 375 -12.82 9.05 6.81
C ALA A 375 -12.97 10.56 6.96
N ASP A 376 -11.98 11.23 7.54
CA ASP A 376 -12.07 12.67 7.85
C ASP A 376 -12.20 13.52 6.57
N PRO A 377 -11.43 13.28 5.48
CA PRO A 377 -11.64 14.00 4.23
C PRO A 377 -13.04 13.80 3.62
N ILE A 378 -13.61 12.59 3.73
CA ILE A 378 -14.97 12.31 3.23
C ILE A 378 -16.02 12.99 4.12
N ARG A 379 -15.86 12.96 5.45
CA ARG A 379 -16.76 13.64 6.40
C ARG A 379 -16.79 15.15 6.21
N ASN A 380 -15.67 15.76 5.82
CA ASN A 380 -15.61 17.18 5.48
C ASN A 380 -16.53 17.56 4.30
N HIS A 381 -17.04 16.58 3.55
CA HIS A 381 -18.03 16.74 2.48
C HIS A 381 -19.45 16.33 2.92
N CYS A 382 -19.72 16.36 4.23
CA CYS A 382 -21.04 16.07 4.79
C CYS A 382 -21.55 14.66 4.49
N ILE A 383 -20.64 13.70 4.31
CA ILE A 383 -20.96 12.28 4.18
C ILE A 383 -20.78 11.62 5.53
N GLU A 384 -21.86 11.06 6.06
CA GLU A 384 -21.82 10.34 7.32
C GLU A 384 -21.03 9.03 7.18
N MET A 385 -20.08 8.82 8.09
CA MET A 385 -19.29 7.59 8.19
C MET A 385 -19.23 7.16 9.65
N TYR A 386 -19.38 5.86 9.93
CA TYR A 386 -19.35 5.34 11.31
C TYR A 386 -18.06 5.73 12.04
N ASP A 387 -18.20 6.13 13.30
CA ASP A 387 -17.07 6.43 14.20
C ASP A 387 -16.23 5.18 14.48
N ASP A 388 -16.90 4.03 14.64
CA ASP A 388 -16.30 2.72 14.88
C ASP A 388 -15.77 2.12 13.57
N PHE A 389 -14.70 2.74 13.06
CA PHE A 389 -14.13 2.42 11.77
C PHE A 389 -13.63 0.98 11.72
N VAL A 390 -14.24 0.16 10.87
CA VAL A 390 -13.86 -1.24 10.73
C VAL A 390 -12.61 -1.33 9.84
N PRO A 391 -11.50 -1.90 10.32
CA PRO A 391 -10.30 -2.04 9.53
C PRO A 391 -10.52 -3.02 8.36
N THR A 392 -10.71 -2.51 7.14
CA THR A 392 -10.91 -3.34 5.93
C THR A 392 -9.59 -3.91 5.38
N PHE A 393 -8.66 -4.32 6.23
CA PHE A 393 -7.40 -4.96 5.81
C PHE A 393 -7.61 -6.43 5.44
N SER A 394 -8.66 -7.08 5.96
CA SER A 394 -8.89 -8.52 5.83
C SER A 394 -9.38 -8.97 4.44
N LYS A 395 -9.73 -8.03 3.54
CA LYS A 395 -10.26 -8.31 2.19
C LYS A 395 -9.34 -7.82 1.07
N GLY A 396 -8.03 -7.84 1.27
CA GLY A 396 -7.04 -7.46 0.25
C GLY A 396 -7.34 -8.06 -1.13
N LYS A 397 -6.87 -7.39 -2.19
CA LYS A 397 -7.01 -7.79 -3.61
C LYS A 397 -6.62 -9.25 -3.86
N PHE A 398 -5.76 -9.79 -2.99
CA PHE A 398 -5.50 -11.20 -2.81
C PHE A 398 -6.59 -11.79 -1.93
N LYS A 399 -7.66 -12.33 -2.55
CA LYS A 399 -8.40 -13.41 -1.88
C LYS A 399 -7.35 -14.45 -1.55
N ALA A 400 -6.90 -14.44 -0.30
CA ALA A 400 -6.04 -15.47 0.22
C ALA A 400 -6.71 -16.78 -0.18
N THR A 401 -6.08 -17.53 -1.09
CA THR A 401 -6.36 -18.96 -1.18
C THR A 401 -6.34 -19.49 0.25
N ARG A 402 -7.13 -20.51 0.58
CA ARG A 402 -7.20 -21.06 1.96
C ARG A 402 -5.82 -21.28 2.61
N SER A 403 -4.76 -21.46 1.81
CA SER A 403 -3.35 -21.48 2.24
C SER A 403 -2.84 -20.14 2.82
N HIS A 404 -3.12 -18.99 2.20
CA HIS A 404 -2.73 -17.66 2.70
C HIS A 404 -3.59 -17.18 3.88
N GLN A 405 -4.80 -17.73 4.09
CA GLN A 405 -5.54 -17.47 5.33
C GLN A 405 -4.86 -18.15 6.54
N LYS A 406 -4.19 -19.28 6.32
CA LYS A 406 -3.43 -19.98 7.37
C LYS A 406 -2.13 -19.27 7.72
N LYS A 407 -1.48 -18.63 6.75
CA LYS A 407 -0.31 -17.78 6.97
C LYS A 407 -0.75 -16.33 6.93
N ARG A 408 -1.14 -15.78 8.08
CA ARG A 408 -1.33 -14.33 8.30
C ARG A 408 0.02 -13.59 8.17
N GLU A 409 0.74 -13.79 7.07
CA GLU A 409 1.94 -13.04 6.75
C GLU A 409 1.51 -11.58 6.64
N LYS A 410 2.00 -10.77 7.58
CA LYS A 410 1.77 -9.33 7.59
C LYS A 410 2.34 -8.79 6.27
N TYR A 411 1.55 -8.00 5.58
CA TYR A 411 2.02 -7.33 4.38
C TYR A 411 2.98 -6.23 4.79
N ASP A 412 4.25 -6.40 4.45
CA ASP A 412 5.31 -5.43 4.70
C ASP A 412 5.54 -4.58 3.45
N THR A 413 5.09 -3.33 3.50
CA THR A 413 5.20 -2.38 2.38
C THR A 413 6.64 -2.00 2.10
N SER A 414 7.52 -1.95 3.10
CA SER A 414 8.92 -1.60 2.91
C SER A 414 9.67 -2.77 2.28
N ALA A 415 9.42 -4.00 2.73
CA ALA A 415 9.92 -5.19 2.04
C ALA A 415 9.41 -5.28 0.59
N GLU A 416 8.13 -4.94 0.34
CA GLU A 416 7.59 -4.88 -1.02
C GLU A 416 8.27 -3.80 -1.87
N THR A 417 8.41 -2.59 -1.33
CA THR A 417 9.06 -1.46 -2.01
C THR A 417 10.50 -1.81 -2.36
N LYS A 418 11.25 -2.36 -1.40
CA LYS A 418 12.60 -2.89 -1.60
C LYS A 418 12.65 -3.97 -2.68
N ARG A 419 11.69 -4.89 -2.71
CA ARG A 419 11.59 -5.93 -3.76
C ARG A 419 11.33 -5.32 -5.13
N LEU A 420 10.45 -4.33 -5.22
CA LEU A 420 10.09 -3.66 -6.47
C LEU A 420 11.22 -2.76 -6.99
N MET A 421 11.94 -2.07 -6.11
CA MET A 421 13.08 -1.21 -6.47
C MET A 421 14.24 -1.99 -7.09
N LYS A 422 14.39 -3.29 -6.79
CA LYS A 422 15.39 -4.16 -7.44
C LYS A 422 15.17 -4.35 -8.93
N MET A 423 14.00 -4.00 -9.47
CA MET A 423 13.71 -4.10 -10.90
C MET A 423 14.35 -2.99 -11.72
N TYR A 424 14.75 -1.89 -11.07
CA TYR A 424 15.28 -0.72 -11.76
C TYR A 424 16.80 -0.77 -11.86
N SER A 425 17.32 -0.57 -13.07
CA SER A 425 18.71 -0.12 -13.24
C SER A 425 18.85 1.37 -12.91
N LYS A 426 20.10 1.83 -12.75
CA LYS A 426 20.37 3.27 -12.56
C LYS A 426 19.81 4.12 -13.71
N SER A 427 19.96 3.65 -14.96
CA SER A 427 19.41 4.31 -16.15
C SER A 427 17.88 4.32 -16.16
N ASP A 428 17.21 3.30 -15.61
CA ASP A 428 15.75 3.27 -15.49
C ASP A 428 15.26 4.32 -14.51
N ILE A 429 15.94 4.46 -13.37
CA ILE A 429 15.59 5.48 -12.38
C ILE A 429 15.75 6.88 -12.99
N LEU A 430 16.88 7.16 -13.62
CA LEU A 430 17.14 8.46 -14.26
C LEU A 430 16.13 8.75 -15.38
N PHE A 431 15.74 7.74 -16.15
CA PHE A 431 14.69 7.87 -17.14
C PHE A 431 13.35 8.21 -16.47
N VAL A 432 12.90 7.48 -15.46
CA VAL A 432 11.63 7.78 -14.78
C VAL A 432 11.63 9.19 -14.20
N LEU A 433 12.72 9.61 -13.55
CA LEU A 433 12.86 10.97 -13.02
C LEU A 433 12.82 12.04 -14.11
N SER A 434 13.31 11.75 -15.32
CA SER A 434 13.22 12.71 -16.44
C SER A 434 11.85 12.77 -17.10
N GLN A 435 10.99 11.76 -16.87
CA GLN A 435 9.63 11.70 -17.43
C GLN A 435 8.54 12.21 -16.49
N ILE A 436 8.78 12.23 -15.17
CA ILE A 436 7.82 12.75 -14.20
C ILE A 436 7.93 14.26 -14.05
N ASP A 437 6.80 14.90 -13.77
CA ASP A 437 6.78 16.27 -13.29
C ASP A 437 7.02 16.27 -11.77
N LEU A 438 8.26 16.54 -11.37
CA LEU A 438 8.68 16.52 -9.96
C LEU A 438 7.93 17.55 -9.10
N GLU A 439 7.61 18.71 -9.65
CA GLU A 439 6.86 19.75 -8.92
C GLU A 439 5.44 19.28 -8.63
N PHE A 440 4.78 18.73 -9.65
CA PHE A 440 3.45 18.17 -9.48
C PHE A 440 3.43 16.97 -8.51
N GLU A 441 4.40 16.06 -8.61
CA GLU A 441 4.50 14.94 -7.65
C GLU A 441 4.73 15.42 -6.22
N HIS A 442 5.50 16.49 -6.03
CA HIS A 442 5.66 17.12 -4.71
C HIS A 442 4.34 17.69 -4.18
N GLN A 443 3.51 18.29 -5.04
CA GLN A 443 2.16 18.74 -4.68
C GLN A 443 1.24 17.57 -4.28
N LEU A 444 1.43 16.39 -4.88
CA LEU A 444 0.76 15.16 -4.44
C LEU A 444 1.29 14.63 -3.10
N GLY A 445 2.38 15.22 -2.59
CA GLY A 445 3.07 14.83 -1.37
C GLY A 445 3.97 13.62 -1.56
N TYR A 446 4.49 13.39 -2.76
CA TYR A 446 5.56 12.43 -3.02
C TYR A 446 6.90 13.16 -3.01
N ASP A 447 7.84 12.61 -2.25
CA ASP A 447 9.22 13.06 -2.19
C ASP A 447 10.13 11.92 -2.65
N TYR A 448 10.96 12.22 -3.64
CA TYR A 448 11.87 11.27 -4.27
C TYR A 448 13.32 11.43 -3.80
N ASP A 449 13.56 12.11 -2.67
CA ASP A 449 14.89 12.19 -2.04
C ASP A 449 15.50 10.82 -1.76
N TYR A 450 14.68 9.82 -1.40
CA TYR A 450 15.14 8.44 -1.22
C TYR A 450 15.74 7.85 -2.51
N VAL A 451 15.26 8.28 -3.68
CA VAL A 451 15.76 7.85 -5.00
C VAL A 451 17.13 8.45 -5.25
N ASN A 452 17.32 9.73 -4.93
CA ASN A 452 18.62 10.39 -5.00
C ASN A 452 19.65 9.70 -4.09
N GLN A 453 19.23 9.29 -2.89
CA GLN A 453 20.09 8.49 -2.00
C GLN A 453 20.50 7.15 -2.62
N ILE A 454 19.58 6.46 -3.32
CA ILE A 454 19.88 5.22 -4.03
C ILE A 454 20.87 5.48 -5.19
N LEU A 455 20.65 6.54 -5.98
CA LEU A 455 21.50 6.89 -7.13
C LEU A 455 22.93 7.27 -6.72
N ASN A 456 23.07 8.05 -5.65
CA ASN A 456 24.37 8.53 -5.17
C ASN A 456 25.20 7.42 -4.52
N ARG A 457 24.56 6.43 -3.90
CA ARG A 457 25.26 5.29 -3.28
C ARG A 457 25.82 4.29 -4.31
N GLY A 458 25.26 4.24 -5.51
CA GLY A 458 25.79 3.45 -6.63
C GLY A 458 27.19 3.86 -7.12
N VAL A 459 27.72 4.98 -6.63
CA VAL A 459 29.10 5.43 -6.90
C VAL A 459 30.09 4.94 -5.83
N MET A 460 29.64 4.39 -4.70
CA MET A 460 30.51 4.02 -3.57
C MET A 460 30.33 2.62 -2.97
N GLY A 461 29.57 1.74 -3.62
CA GLY A 461 29.61 0.31 -3.32
C GLY A 461 28.39 -0.20 -2.55
N ASP A 462 27.75 -1.17 -3.19
CA ASP A 462 26.95 -2.22 -2.58
C ASP A 462 25.66 -1.82 -1.83
N LEU A 463 24.52 -2.07 -2.49
CA LEU A 463 23.16 -1.97 -1.94
C LEU A 463 22.96 -2.79 -0.65
N THR A 464 23.86 -3.73 -0.35
CA THR A 464 23.90 -4.52 0.89
C THR A 464 24.10 -3.66 2.14
N ALA A 465 24.83 -2.53 2.06
CA ALA A 465 25.08 -1.68 3.23
C ALA A 465 23.86 -0.87 3.70
N PHE A 466 23.06 -0.32 2.78
CA PHE A 466 21.79 0.35 3.15
C PHE A 466 20.75 -0.63 3.69
N LEU A 467 20.79 -1.87 3.20
CA LEU A 467 19.83 -2.89 3.59
C LEU A 467 20.18 -3.59 4.91
N GLY A 468 21.43 -3.51 5.37
CA GLY A 468 21.84 -3.84 6.73
C GLY A 468 21.39 -2.76 7.73
N ASP A 469 21.51 -1.48 7.37
CA ASP A 469 21.18 -0.36 8.26
C ASP A 469 19.67 -0.15 8.50
N LEU A 470 18.80 -0.60 7.59
CA LEU A 470 17.35 -0.63 7.85
C LEU A 470 16.93 -1.82 8.73
N THR A 471 17.77 -2.84 8.90
CA THR A 471 17.51 -3.98 9.80
C THR A 471 18.23 -3.89 11.15
N ASP A 472 19.25 -3.04 11.29
CA ASP A 472 20.02 -2.91 12.55
C ASP A 472 19.48 -1.90 13.57
N PHE A 473 18.23 -1.45 13.40
CA PHE A 473 17.43 -0.95 14.54
C PHE A 473 16.95 -2.06 15.49
N SER A 474 17.28 -3.33 15.16
CA SER A 474 17.00 -4.54 15.94
C SER A 474 18.29 -5.21 16.47
N SER A 475 19.12 -4.46 17.19
CA SER A 475 19.88 -4.99 18.34
C SER A 475 19.94 -3.96 19.46
#